data_AF-A0A7Y2KYR0-F1
#
_entry.id   AF-A0A7Y2KYR0-F1
#
_cell.length_a   1.000
_cell.length_b   1.000
_cell.length_c   1.000
_cell.angle_alpha   90.00
_cell.angle_beta   90.00
_cell.angle_gamma   90.00
#
_symmetry.space_group_name_H-M   'P 1'
#
loop_
_entity.id
_entity.type
_entity.pdbx_description
1 polymer ?
#
loop_
_entity_poly.entity_id
_entity_poly.type
_entity_poly.pdbx_seq_one_letter_code
_entity_poly.pdbx_strand_id
1 'polypeptide(L)'
;FTVGAGAKVGSNAVVTKEVPAGATVVGIPGRIIIKSDDEAQAKRKAMAEKIGFDAYGVGEDMPDPVARAIGQLLDHLQAVDGKLDGMCGALKDLGSTYCAQDLPQLREEDFACVKDKDQGKAV
;
A
#
# COMPACT_ATOMS: atom_id res chain seq x y z
N PHE A 1 -1.64 -14.23 -37.44
CA PHE A 1 -2.55 -13.75 -36.40
C PHE A 1 -3.42 -14.92 -35.97
N THR A 2 -3.13 -15.46 -34.79
CA THR A 2 -3.78 -16.67 -34.28
C THR A 2 -4.15 -16.44 -32.82
N VAL A 3 -5.35 -16.88 -32.46
CA VAL A 3 -5.83 -16.92 -31.07
C VAL A 3 -5.77 -18.37 -30.61
N GLY A 4 -4.90 -18.65 -29.65
CA GLY A 4 -4.72 -20.00 -29.11
C GLY A 4 -5.99 -20.53 -28.45
N ALA A 5 -6.12 -21.86 -28.40
CA ALA A 5 -7.27 -22.52 -27.80
C ALA A 5 -7.47 -22.10 -26.33
N GLY A 6 -8.72 -21.80 -25.95
CA GLY A 6 -9.05 -21.37 -24.58
C GLY A 6 -8.59 -19.96 -24.21
N ALA A 7 -8.04 -19.18 -25.14
CA ALA A 7 -7.73 -17.78 -24.89
C ALA A 7 -9.01 -16.95 -24.71
N LYS A 8 -8.96 -15.97 -23.81
CA LYS A 8 -10.09 -15.10 -23.47
C LYS A 8 -9.76 -13.68 -23.89
N VAL A 9 -10.65 -13.02 -24.62
CA VAL A 9 -10.47 -11.63 -25.06
C VAL A 9 -11.52 -10.77 -24.38
N GLY A 10 -11.09 -9.73 -23.66
CA GLY A 10 -11.98 -8.80 -22.99
C GLY A 10 -12.86 -8.04 -23.99
N SER A 11 -14.11 -7.78 -23.62
CA SER A 11 -15.03 -6.92 -24.37
C SER A 11 -14.40 -5.52 -24.51
N ASN A 12 -14.09 -5.09 -25.73
CA ASN A 12 -13.27 -3.92 -26.12
C ASN A 12 -11.74 -4.08 -26.09
N ALA A 13 -11.19 -5.28 -26.06
CA ALA A 13 -9.75 -5.44 -26.27
C ALA A 13 -9.39 -5.36 -27.77
N VAL A 14 -8.31 -4.64 -28.10
CA VAL A 14 -7.75 -4.59 -29.47
C VAL A 14 -6.48 -5.41 -29.50
N VAL A 15 -6.55 -6.59 -30.11
CA VAL A 15 -5.44 -7.54 -30.16
C VAL A 15 -4.61 -7.27 -31.42
N THR A 16 -3.35 -6.84 -31.24
CA THR A 16 -2.44 -6.48 -32.33
C THR A 16 -1.33 -7.53 -32.57
N LYS A 17 -1.25 -8.55 -31.72
CA LYS A 17 -0.25 -9.64 -31.77
C LYS A 17 -0.90 -10.99 -31.48
N GLU A 18 -0.19 -12.08 -31.77
CA GLU A 18 -0.70 -13.44 -31.54
C GLU A 18 -0.92 -13.73 -30.05
N VAL A 19 -1.99 -14.48 -29.75
CA VAL A 19 -2.42 -14.76 -28.38
C VAL A 19 -2.13 -16.22 -28.04
N PRO A 20 -1.29 -16.50 -27.02
CA PRO A 20 -1.03 -17.86 -26.54
C PRO A 20 -2.30 -18.57 -26.06
N ALA A 21 -2.30 -19.91 -26.13
CA ALA A 21 -3.40 -20.72 -25.59
C ALA A 21 -3.61 -20.45 -24.08
N GLY A 22 -4.86 -20.38 -23.65
CA GLY A 22 -5.23 -20.11 -22.25
C GLY A 22 -4.94 -18.69 -21.73
N ALA A 23 -4.40 -17.79 -22.55
CA ALA A 23 -4.11 -16.41 -22.12
C ALA A 23 -5.35 -15.51 -22.15
N THR A 24 -5.40 -14.50 -21.28
CA THR A 24 -6.46 -13.47 -21.29
C THR A 24 -5.92 -12.16 -21.84
N VAL A 25 -6.57 -11.53 -22.82
CA VAL A 25 -6.18 -10.23 -23.37
C VAL A 25 -7.16 -9.15 -22.97
N VAL A 26 -6.66 -8.01 -22.49
CA VAL A 26 -7.49 -6.86 -22.05
C VAL A 26 -6.94 -5.53 -22.53
N GLY A 27 -7.83 -4.58 -22.81
CA GLY A 27 -7.49 -3.18 -23.09
C GLY A 27 -7.17 -2.84 -24.54
N ILE A 28 -6.93 -1.54 -24.78
CA ILE A 28 -6.52 -0.97 -26.06
C ILE A 28 -5.26 -0.13 -25.80
N PRO A 29 -4.08 -0.51 -26.33
CA PRO A 29 -3.78 -1.76 -27.02
C PRO A 29 -3.83 -2.98 -26.07
N GLY A 30 -4.24 -4.15 -26.59
CA GLY A 30 -4.46 -5.37 -25.82
C GLY A 30 -3.19 -5.88 -25.13
N ARG A 31 -3.27 -6.08 -23.81
CA ARG A 31 -2.22 -6.66 -22.97
C ARG A 31 -2.56 -8.11 -22.63
N ILE A 32 -1.60 -9.01 -22.85
CA ILE A 32 -1.74 -10.45 -22.58
C ILE A 32 -1.42 -10.71 -21.11
N ILE A 33 -2.34 -11.35 -20.40
CA ILE A 33 -2.21 -11.84 -19.03
C ILE A 33 -2.20 -13.37 -19.10
N ILE A 34 -1.04 -13.96 -18.79
CA ILE A 34 -0.88 -15.42 -18.75
C ILE A 34 -1.33 -15.88 -17.36
N LYS A 35 -2.34 -16.75 -17.31
CA LYS A 35 -2.75 -17.38 -16.05
C LYS A 35 -1.74 -18.45 -15.68
N SER A 36 -0.99 -18.23 -14.61
CA SER A 36 -0.18 -19.25 -13.96
C SER A 36 -1.09 -20.15 -13.09
N ASP A 37 -0.96 -21.46 -13.32
CA ASP A 37 -1.52 -22.65 -12.66
C ASP A 37 -2.77 -22.57 -11.77
N ASP A 38 -3.71 -23.47 -12.07
CA ASP A 38 -5.05 -23.62 -11.51
C ASP A 38 -5.11 -23.89 -9.99
N GLU A 39 -4.02 -24.34 -9.36
CA GLU A 39 -3.98 -24.60 -7.91
C GLU A 39 -4.09 -23.32 -7.07
N ALA A 40 -3.53 -22.20 -7.55
CA ALA A 40 -3.62 -20.92 -6.87
C ALA A 40 -5.01 -20.27 -7.03
N GLN A 41 -5.81 -20.71 -8.01
CA GLN A 41 -7.16 -20.21 -8.26
C GLN A 41 -8.21 -20.97 -7.45
N ALA A 42 -8.02 -22.28 -7.22
CA ALA A 42 -8.89 -23.06 -6.35
C ALA A 42 -8.81 -22.58 -4.89
N LYS A 43 -7.59 -22.31 -4.39
CA LYS A 43 -7.39 -21.72 -3.05
C LYS A 43 -7.99 -20.33 -2.93
N ARG A 44 -7.86 -19.48 -3.96
CA ARG A 44 -8.45 -18.13 -3.98
C ARG A 44 -9.98 -18.14 -4.07
N LYS A 45 -10.57 -19.04 -4.87
CA LYS A 45 -12.04 -19.20 -4.95
C LYS A 45 -12.63 -19.71 -3.63
N ALA A 46 -12.00 -20.71 -3.01
CA ALA A 46 -12.43 -21.22 -1.71
C ALA A 46 -12.29 -20.18 -0.58
N MET A 47 -11.34 -19.26 -0.70
CA MET A 47 -11.17 -18.13 0.23
C MET A 47 -12.22 -17.03 -0.02
N ALA A 48 -12.50 -16.69 -1.28
CA ALA A 48 -13.53 -15.72 -1.66
C ALA A 48 -14.96 -16.18 -1.28
N GLU A 49 -15.27 -17.48 -1.42
CA GLU A 49 -16.57 -18.03 -1.00
C GLU A 49 -16.75 -18.04 0.53
N LYS A 50 -15.66 -18.19 1.30
CA LYS A 50 -15.71 -18.10 2.77
C LYS A 50 -15.86 -16.67 3.29
N ILE A 51 -15.42 -15.68 2.51
CA ILE A 51 -15.44 -14.25 2.88
C ILE A 51 -16.72 -13.55 2.37
N GLY A 52 -17.49 -14.20 1.50
CA GLY A 52 -18.91 -13.93 1.35
C GLY A 52 -19.30 -12.63 0.64
N PHE A 53 -18.39 -11.89 0.00
CA PHE A 53 -18.70 -10.83 -0.98
C PHE A 53 -17.40 -10.28 -1.59
N ASP A 54 -17.16 -10.51 -2.90
CA ASP A 54 -16.08 -9.85 -3.67
C ASP A 54 -16.73 -8.96 -4.73
N ALA A 55 -17.08 -7.74 -4.33
CA ALA A 55 -17.54 -6.69 -5.23
C ALA A 55 -16.75 -5.42 -4.97
N TYR A 56 -15.86 -5.11 -5.91
CA TYR A 56 -15.18 -3.84 -6.12
C TYR A 56 -14.16 -3.43 -5.04
N GLY A 57 -12.92 -3.90 -5.22
CA GLY A 57 -11.75 -3.01 -5.13
C GLY A 57 -11.05 -2.86 -3.78
N VAL A 58 -11.33 -3.69 -2.79
CA VAL A 58 -10.57 -3.68 -1.52
C VAL A 58 -10.13 -5.10 -1.18
N GLY A 59 -9.01 -5.53 -1.76
CA GLY A 59 -8.25 -6.62 -1.18
C GLY A 59 -7.55 -6.12 0.09
N GLU A 60 -7.44 -6.98 1.11
CA GLU A 60 -6.77 -6.74 2.41
C GLU A 60 -5.29 -6.34 2.32
N ASP A 61 -4.74 -6.19 1.11
CA ASP A 61 -3.31 -5.96 0.82
C ASP A 61 -2.98 -4.56 0.28
N MET A 62 -3.92 -3.60 0.37
CA MET A 62 -3.67 -2.22 -0.05
C MET A 62 -3.60 -1.30 1.18
N PRO A 63 -2.41 -1.08 1.77
CA PRO A 63 -2.25 -0.12 2.86
C PRO A 63 -2.70 1.25 2.34
N ASP A 64 -3.66 1.83 3.07
CA ASP A 64 -4.31 3.10 2.74
C ASP A 64 -3.26 4.13 2.26
N PRO A 65 -3.44 4.71 1.04
CA PRO A 65 -2.49 5.71 0.52
C PRO A 65 -2.30 6.90 1.46
N VAL A 66 -3.31 7.24 2.28
CA VAL A 66 -3.20 8.29 3.30
C VAL A 66 -2.31 7.82 4.45
N ALA A 67 -2.56 6.62 5.01
CA ALA A 67 -1.69 6.04 6.03
C ALA A 67 -0.21 5.95 5.59
N ARG A 68 0.06 5.60 4.32
CA ARG A 68 1.41 5.60 3.76
C ARG A 68 2.03 6.99 3.71
N ALA A 69 1.28 8.00 3.29
CA ALA A 69 1.74 9.38 3.27
C ALA A 69 2.05 9.89 4.68
N ILE A 70 1.19 9.57 5.66
CA ILE A 70 1.42 9.90 7.08
C ILE A 70 2.70 9.23 7.60
N GLY A 71 2.91 7.95 7.29
CA GLY A 71 4.15 7.24 7.66
C GLY A 71 5.41 7.92 7.08
N GLN A 72 5.38 8.26 5.79
CA GLN A 72 6.51 8.97 5.16
C GLN A 72 6.77 10.36 5.75
N LEU A 73 5.70 11.08 6.13
CA LEU A 73 5.83 12.36 6.82
C LEU A 73 6.48 12.19 8.20
N LEU A 74 6.09 11.16 8.97
CA LEU A 74 6.67 10.87 10.27
C LEU A 74 8.16 10.52 10.16
N ASP A 75 8.55 9.68 9.20
CA ASP A 75 9.95 9.35 8.94
C ASP A 75 10.77 10.60 8.60
N HIS A 76 10.18 11.51 7.81
CA HIS A 76 10.84 12.76 7.44
C HIS A 76 11.00 13.70 8.64
N LEU A 77 10.01 13.79 9.52
CA LEU A 77 10.08 14.59 10.74
C LEU A 77 11.20 14.11 11.67
N GLN A 78 11.32 12.80 11.88
CA GLN A 78 12.41 12.23 12.67
C GLN A 78 13.80 12.58 12.10
N ALA A 79 13.94 12.56 10.77
CA ALA A 79 15.17 12.97 10.11
C ALA A 79 15.46 14.48 10.25
N VAL A 80 14.42 15.31 10.31
CA VAL A 80 14.55 16.76 10.57
C VAL A 80 14.95 17.01 12.02
N ASP A 81 14.34 16.33 12.99
CA ASP A 81 14.68 16.45 14.41
C ASP A 81 16.15 16.11 14.65
N GLY A 82 16.65 15.00 14.07
CA GLY A 82 18.07 14.64 14.18
C GLY A 82 19.02 15.69 13.57
N LYS A 83 18.61 16.38 12.50
CA LYS A 83 19.38 17.50 11.94
C LYS A 83 19.37 18.71 12.86
N LEU A 84 18.22 19.04 13.45
CA LEU A 84 18.10 20.15 14.40
C LEU A 84 18.93 19.92 15.66
N ASP A 85 18.96 18.67 16.16
CA ASP A 85 19.83 18.29 17.28
C ASP A 85 21.31 18.46 16.93
N GLY A 86 21.73 17.99 15.75
CA GLY A 86 23.10 18.21 15.25
C GLY A 86 23.45 19.70 15.11
N MET A 87 22.49 20.51 14.64
CA MET A 87 22.65 21.96 14.56
C MET A 87 22.72 22.61 15.96
N CYS A 88 21.91 22.20 16.94
CA CYS A 88 22.04 22.71 18.31
C CYS A 88 23.41 22.32 18.90
N GLY A 89 23.90 21.10 18.66
CA GLY A 89 25.24 20.68 19.07
C GLY A 89 26.33 21.61 18.54
N ALA A 90 26.34 21.86 17.22
CA ALA A 90 27.29 22.77 16.61
C ALA A 90 27.16 24.22 17.13
N LEU A 91 25.93 24.71 17.34
CA LEU A 91 25.69 26.04 17.91
C LEU A 91 26.21 26.15 19.35
N LYS A 92 26.07 25.10 20.16
CA LYS A 92 26.65 25.03 21.51
C LYS A 92 28.17 25.09 21.47
N ASP A 93 28.80 24.36 20.54
CA ASP A 93 30.26 24.39 20.34
C ASP A 93 30.77 25.78 19.93
N LEU A 94 29.96 26.53 19.18
CA LEU A 94 30.23 27.93 18.82
C LEU A 94 29.92 28.94 19.95
N GLY A 95 29.46 28.48 21.12
CA GLY A 95 29.18 29.32 22.30
C GLY A 95 27.79 29.94 22.33
N SER A 96 26.87 29.51 21.47
CA SER A 96 25.47 29.90 21.51
C SER A 96 24.69 29.01 22.48
N THR A 97 23.85 29.60 23.33
CA THR A 97 22.96 28.89 24.25
C THR A 97 21.62 28.51 23.61
N TYR A 98 21.43 28.79 22.31
CA TYR A 98 20.20 28.46 21.64
C TYR A 98 20.11 26.95 21.41
N CYS A 99 19.24 26.31 22.17
CA CYS A 99 18.74 24.98 21.85
C CYS A 99 17.24 25.11 21.59
N ALA A 100 16.76 24.37 20.59
CA ALA A 100 15.36 24.38 20.19
C ALA A 100 14.46 24.27 21.43
N GLN A 101 13.45 25.14 21.52
CA GLN A 101 12.48 25.09 22.62
C GLN A 101 11.71 23.77 22.58
N ASP A 102 11.31 23.27 23.75
CA ASP A 102 10.49 22.06 23.83
C ASP A 102 9.22 22.20 22.97
N LEU A 103 8.88 21.13 22.24
CA LEU A 103 7.66 21.11 21.45
C LEU A 103 6.43 21.24 22.38
N PRO A 104 5.39 21.96 21.95
CA PRO A 104 4.16 22.07 22.73
C PRO A 104 3.53 20.69 22.92
N GLN A 105 3.01 20.44 24.13
CA GLN A 105 2.37 19.17 24.45
C GLN A 105 1.13 18.95 23.57
N LEU A 106 1.00 17.75 23.02
CA LEU A 106 -0.18 17.33 22.30
C LEU A 106 -1.34 17.12 23.28
N ARG A 107 -2.52 17.65 22.93
CA ARG A 107 -3.72 17.50 23.78
C ARG A 107 -4.28 16.10 23.63
N GLU A 108 -4.47 15.41 24.74
CA GLU A 108 -4.93 14.01 24.72
C GLU A 108 -6.35 13.83 24.15
N GLU A 109 -7.19 14.85 24.25
CA GLU A 109 -8.55 14.89 23.70
C GLU A 109 -8.58 14.64 22.19
N ASP A 110 -7.56 15.11 21.46
CA ASP A 110 -7.45 14.98 20.01
C ASP A 110 -7.16 13.52 19.58
N PHE A 111 -6.74 12.65 20.52
CA PHE A 111 -6.35 11.25 20.27
C PHE A 111 -7.26 10.23 20.96
N ALA A 112 -8.31 10.68 21.67
CA ALA A 112 -9.20 9.81 22.44
C ALA A 112 -9.82 8.67 21.59
N CYS A 113 -10.19 8.96 20.34
CA CYS A 113 -10.79 8.00 19.41
C CYS A 113 -9.87 6.85 18.97
N VAL A 114 -8.55 6.96 19.20
CA VAL A 114 -7.55 5.97 18.77
C VAL A 114 -7.19 4.99 19.90
N LYS A 115 -7.35 5.39 21.17
CA LYS A 115 -6.92 4.61 22.34
C LYS A 115 -7.77 3.35 22.60
N ASP A 116 -8.96 3.22 22.01
CA ASP A 116 -9.89 2.10 22.27
C ASP A 116 -9.60 0.79 21.50
N LYS A 117 -8.54 0.70 20.67
CA LYS A 117 -8.29 -0.49 19.82
C LYS A 117 -7.09 -1.37 20.17
N ASP A 118 -6.38 -1.11 21.27
CA ASP A 118 -5.21 -1.93 21.67
C ASP A 118 -5.33 -2.55 23.07
N GLN A 119 -6.48 -3.19 23.34
CA GLN A 119 -6.60 -4.19 24.40
C GLN A 119 -7.11 -5.49 23.80
N GLY A 120 -6.23 -6.17 23.09
CA GLY A 120 -6.55 -7.45 22.48
C GLY A 120 -5.31 -8.25 22.12
N LYS A 121 -4.94 -9.17 23.01
CA LYS A 121 -4.16 -10.40 22.77
C LYS A 121 -2.64 -10.32 22.99
N ALA A 122 -2.24 -10.26 24.26
CA ALA A 122 -1.11 -11.07 24.72
C ALA A 122 -1.65 -12.47 25.08
N VAL A 123 -1.10 -13.50 24.44
CA VAL A 123 -1.30 -14.93 24.74
C VAL A 123 -0.49 -15.29 25.98
#